data_AF-A0A5K4F8G5-F1
#
_entry.id   AF-A0A5K4F8G5-F1
#
_cell.length_a   1.000
_cell.length_b   1.000
_cell.length_c   1.000
_cell.angle_alpha   90.00
_cell.angle_beta   90.00
_cell.angle_gamma   90.00
#
_symmetry.space_group_name_H-M   'P 1'
#
loop_
_entity.id
_entity.type
_entity.pdbx_description
1 polymer ?
#
loop_
_entity_poly.entity_id
_entity_poly.type
_entity_poly.pdbx_seq_one_letter_code
_entity_poly.pdbx_strand_id
1 'polypeptide(L)' 'MAHYGAERDGDVTKWSNLASFASFIGRSTNNAGVHILMANGGFNVSSQYNLQRVISKQLYLCQCLCALINLRPGR' A
#
# COMPACT_ATOMS: atom_id res chain seq x y z
N MET A 1 10.10 -14.00 5.98
CA MET A 1 10.75 -12.66 6.06
C MET A 1 9.80 -11.66 5.42
N ALA A 2 9.72 -10.42 5.91
CA ALA A 2 8.81 -9.41 5.35
C ALA A 2 9.28 -8.92 3.96
N HIS A 3 8.34 -8.56 3.09
CA HIS A 3 8.61 -8.04 1.74
C HIS A 3 8.62 -6.50 1.76
N TYR A 4 9.79 -5.88 1.56
CA TYR A 4 9.98 -4.43 1.63
C TYR A 4 10.08 -3.73 0.26
N GLY A 5 9.63 -4.39 -0.81
CA GLY A 5 9.69 -3.84 -2.16
C GLY A 5 11.09 -3.87 -2.78
N ALA A 6 11.21 -3.29 -3.98
CA ALA A 6 12.46 -3.28 -4.76
C ALA A 6 13.54 -2.39 -4.12
N GLU A 7 13.14 -1.26 -3.52
CA GLU A 7 14.05 -0.33 -2.85
C GLU A 7 14.40 -0.78 -1.42
N ARG A 8 13.74 -1.83 -0.92
CA ARG A 8 13.96 -2.45 0.41
C ARG A 8 13.69 -1.54 1.61
N ASP A 9 12.93 -0.46 1.43
CA ASP A 9 12.53 0.48 2.47
C ASP A 9 11.05 0.35 2.87
N GLY A 10 10.24 -0.40 2.12
CA GLY A 10 8.81 -0.57 2.37
C GLY A 10 7.97 0.67 2.09
N ASP A 11 8.51 1.68 1.42
CA ASP A 11 7.79 2.92 1.13
C ASP A 11 6.72 2.68 0.06
N VAL A 12 5.45 2.69 0.47
CA VAL A 12 4.27 2.49 -0.38
C VAL A 12 4.05 3.64 -1.37
N THR A 13 4.70 4.80 -1.17
CA THR A 13 4.59 5.93 -2.09
C THR A 13 5.43 5.77 -3.34
N LYS A 14 6.36 4.81 -3.36
CA LYS A 14 7.21 4.49 -4.49
C LYS A 14 6.58 3.40 -5.36
N TRP A 15 6.43 3.69 -6.65
CA TRP A 15 5.87 2.74 -7.61
C TRP A 15 6.66 1.42 -7.68
N SER A 16 8.00 1.47 -7.65
CA SER A 16 8.84 0.27 -7.71
C SER A 16 8.55 -0.71 -6.57
N ASN A 17 8.26 -0.19 -5.37
CA ASN A 17 7.83 -0.99 -4.22
C ASN A 17 6.42 -1.56 -4.38
N LEU A 18 5.46 -0.75 -4.82
CA LEU A 18 4.09 -1.20 -5.09
C LEU A 18 4.02 -2.30 -6.14
N ALA A 19 4.72 -2.13 -7.27
CA ALA A 19 4.77 -3.11 -8.36
C ALA A 19 5.45 -4.42 -7.93
N SER A 20 6.54 -4.30 -7.15
CA SER A 20 7.22 -5.45 -6.55
C SER A 20 6.30 -6.22 -5.59
N PHE A 21 5.57 -5.51 -4.74
CA PHE A 21 4.59 -6.10 -3.82
C PHE A 21 3.43 -6.78 -4.56
N ALA A 22 2.89 -6.14 -5.59
CA ALA A 22 1.84 -6.72 -6.44
C ALA A 22 2.29 -8.02 -7.12
N SER A 23 3.51 -8.03 -7.63
CA SER A 23 4.10 -9.24 -8.24
C SER A 23 4.28 -10.36 -7.22
N PHE A 24 4.66 -10.02 -5.98
CA PHE A 24 4.75 -10.97 -4.88
C PHE A 24 3.37 -11.56 -4.54
N ILE A 25 2.35 -10.72 -4.35
CA ILE A 25 0.98 -11.17 -4.07
C ILE A 25 0.43 -12.02 -5.20
N GLY A 26 0.62 -11.62 -6.47
CA GLY A 26 0.18 -12.39 -7.62
C GLY A 26 0.75 -13.81 -7.61
N ARG A 27 2.07 -13.97 -7.43
CA ARG A 27 2.71 -15.29 -7.30
C ARG A 27 2.19 -16.09 -6.11
N SER A 28 1.91 -15.44 -4.98
CA SER A 28 1.43 -16.11 -3.76
C SER A 28 -0.07 -16.43 -3.77
N THR A 29 -0.83 -15.88 -4.71
CA THR A 29 -2.31 -16.03 -4.78
C THR A 29 -2.79 -16.61 -6.11
N ASN A 30 -1.89 -17.23 -6.90
CA ASN A 30 -2.20 -17.73 -8.24
C ASN A 30 -2.86 -16.66 -9.13
N ASN A 31 -2.36 -15.43 -9.03
CA ASN A 31 -2.87 -14.22 -9.69
C ASN A 31 -4.34 -13.87 -9.39
N ALA A 32 -4.95 -14.47 -8.37
CA ALA A 32 -6.31 -14.14 -7.97
C ALA A 32 -6.39 -12.86 -7.13
N GLY A 33 -5.34 -12.51 -6.41
CA GLY A 33 -5.35 -11.43 -5.43
C GLY A 33 -5.88 -11.85 -4.06
N VAL A 34 -5.76 -10.96 -3.08
CA VAL A 34 -6.20 -11.20 -1.70
C VAL A 34 -7.71 -10.97 -1.55
N HIS A 35 -8.34 -11.65 -0.59
CA HIS A 35 -9.76 -11.42 -0.26
C HIS A 35 -9.97 -10.05 0.41
N ILE A 36 -9.03 -9.70 1.30
CA ILE A 36 -9.10 -8.51 2.13
C ILE A 36 -7.69 -7.93 2.18
N LEU A 37 -7.59 -6.61 2.07
CA LEU A 37 -6.37 -5.85 2.29
C LEU A 37 -6.63 -4.88 3.43
N MET A 38 -5.72 -4.87 4.41
CA MET A 38 -5.76 -3.93 5.52
C MET A 38 -4.63 -2.91 5.37
N ALA A 39 -4.94 -1.65 5.64
CA ALA A 39 -3.96 -0.57 5.65
C ALA A 39 -4.24 0.36 6.84
N ASN A 40 -3.18 0.75 7.54
CA ASN A 40 -3.23 1.66 8.69
C ASN A 40 -2.01 2.60 8.67
N GLY A 41 -1.70 3.17 7.50
CA GLY A 41 -0.53 4.05 7.37
C GLY A 41 -0.83 5.45 7.90
N GLY A 42 0.06 5.96 8.74
CA GLY A 42 0.06 7.33 9.25
C GLY A 42 1.45 7.69 9.76
N PHE A 43 1.66 8.97 10.04
CA PHE A 43 2.90 9.52 10.57
C PHE A 43 2.58 10.64 11.56
N ASN A 44 3.59 11.03 12.35
CA ASN A 44 3.41 12.07 13.37
C ASN A 44 3.08 13.43 12.71
N VAL A 45 1.98 14.04 13.14
CA VAL A 45 1.50 15.36 12.69
C VAL A 45 1.14 16.27 13.86
N SER A 46 1.63 15.99 15.07
CA SER A 46 1.20 16.69 16.29
C SER A 46 1.36 18.22 16.23
N SER A 47 2.37 18.73 15.51
CA SER A 47 2.57 20.17 15.32
C SER A 47 1.59 20.82 14.34
N GLN A 48 0.90 20.04 13.51
CA GLN A 48 0.02 20.51 12.43
C GLN A 48 -1.21 19.60 12.26
N TYR A 49 -1.85 19.22 13.37
CA TYR A 49 -2.94 18.24 13.35
C TYR A 49 -4.10 18.64 12.41
N ASN A 50 -4.41 19.94 12.30
CA ASN A 50 -5.41 20.48 11.37
C ASN A 50 -5.11 20.18 9.90
N LEU A 51 -3.84 20.02 9.54
CA LEU A 51 -3.38 19.73 8.19
C LEU A 51 -3.15 18.23 7.95
N GLN A 52 -3.40 17.37 8.93
CA GLN A 52 -3.17 15.92 8.82
C GLN A 52 -3.73 15.34 7.52
N ARG A 53 -4.98 15.64 7.19
CA ARG A 53 -5.63 15.13 5.96
C ARG A 53 -4.89 15.57 4.69
N VAL A 54 -4.44 16.82 4.64
CA VAL A 54 -3.78 17.39 3.46
C VAL A 54 -2.38 16.80 3.29
N ILE A 55 -1.64 16.64 4.39
CA ILE A 55 -0.28 16.08 4.35
C ILE A 55 -0.33 14.58 4.06
N SER A 56 -1.30 13.86 4.62
CA SER A 56 -1.46 12.40 4.42
C SER A 56 -2.09 12.00 3.08
N LYS A 57 -2.50 12.96 2.22
CA LYS A 57 -3.25 12.68 0.99
C LYS A 57 -2.56 11.67 0.07
N GLN A 58 -1.24 11.77 -0.10
CA GLN A 58 -0.46 10.87 -0.94
C GLN A 58 -0.44 9.46 -0.35
N LEU A 59 -0.22 9.36 0.97
CA LEU A 59 -0.20 8.09 1.68
C LEU A 59 -1.55 7.36 1.58
N TYR A 60 -2.68 8.07 1.75
CA TYR A 60 -4.01 7.49 1.59
C TYR A 60 -4.29 7.05 0.16
N LEU A 61 -3.90 7.86 -0.84
CA LEU A 61 -4.06 7.49 -2.24
C LEU A 61 -3.25 6.24 -2.57
N CYS A 62 -2.02 6.13 -2.09
CA CYS A 62 -1.18 4.94 -2.29
C CYS A 62 -1.74 3.70 -1.58
N GLN A 63 -2.37 3.84 -0.40
CA GLN A 63 -3.07 2.73 0.26
C GLN A 63 -4.29 2.26 -0.55
N CYS A 64 -5.10 3.18 -1.06
CA CYS A 64 -6.22 2.84 -1.96
C CYS A 64 -5.73 2.19 -3.25
N LEU A 65 -4.66 2.73 -3.86
CA LEU A 65 -4.06 2.15 -5.05
C LEU A 65 -3.53 0.73 -4.79
N CYS A 66 -2.86 0.52 -3.65
CA CYS A 66 -2.43 -0.81 -3.23
C CYS A 66 -3.60 -1.79 -3.12
N ALA A 67 -4.73 -1.35 -2.56
CA ALA A 67 -5.97 -2.13 -2.52
C ALA A 67 -6.47 -2.49 -3.92
N LEU A 68 -6.59 -1.50 -4.82
CA LEU A 68 -7.08 -1.70 -6.19
C LEU A 68 -6.20 -2.66 -7.01
N ILE A 69 -4.89 -2.67 -6.78
CA ILE A 69 -3.96 -3.54 -7.49
C ILE A 69 -4.03 -4.99 -6.98
N ASN A 70 -4.28 -5.19 -5.68
CA ASN A 70 -4.07 -6.49 -5.03
C ASN A 70 -5.36 -7.22 -4.62
N LEU A 71 -6.48 -6.51 -4.53
CA LEU A 71 -7.77 -7.13 -4.21
C LEU A 71 -8.28 -7.94 -5.40
N ARG A 72 -8.81 -9.12 -5.10
CA ARG A 72 -9.59 -9.87 -6.09
C ARG A 72 -10.90 -9.16 -6.42
N PRO A 73 -11.49 -9.37 -7.61
CA PRO A 73 -12.88 -9.03 -7.87
C PRO A 73 -13.81 -9.72 -6.86
N GLY A 74 -14.75 -8.96 -6.30
CA GLY A 74 -15.81 -9.52 -5.47
C GLY A 74 -16.69 -10.48 -6.28
N ARG A 75 -17.18 -11.53 -5.63
CA ARG A 75 -18.30 -12.33 -6.12
C ARG A 75 -19.57 -11.92 -5.40
#